data_AF-X0SNL1-F1
#
_entry.id   AF-X0SNL1-F1
#
_cell.length_a   1.000
_cell.length_b   1.000
_cell.length_c   1.000
_cell.angle_alpha   90.00
_cell.angle_beta   90.00
_cell.angle_gamma   90.00
#
_symmetry.space_group_name_H-M   'P 1'
#
loop_
_entity.id
_entity.type
_entity.pdbx_description
1 polymer ?
#
loop_
_entity_poly.entity_id
_entity_poly.type
_entity_poly.pdbx_seq_one_letter_code
_entity_poly.pdbx_strand_id
1 'polypeptide(L)'
;MKVNFSEINLTDIEGNSITNIEINKNVGNIIYKNAKNLNLIPIAQDIYAGKEVNLSVIDLNEIKSLISSPVDGLVAFARKAVLDYIDNIGKE
;
A
#
# COMPACT_ATOMS: atom_id res chain seq x y z
N MET A 1 8.09 1.86 12.08
CA MET A 1 7.05 2.90 11.86
C MET A 1 5.71 2.20 11.77
N LYS A 2 4.69 2.72 12.44
CA LYS A 2 3.34 2.14 12.41
C LYS A 2 2.58 2.72 11.23
N VAL A 3 2.00 1.84 10.41
CA VAL A 3 1.28 2.25 9.20
C VAL A 3 0.00 1.45 9.05
N ASN A 4 -1.01 2.06 8.43
CA ASN A 4 -2.27 1.42 8.16
C ASN A 4 -2.77 1.83 6.76
N PHE A 5 -2.57 0.95 5.77
CA PHE A 5 -2.95 1.23 4.40
C PHE A 5 -4.48 1.33 4.20
N SER A 6 -5.30 0.92 5.16
CA SER A 6 -6.76 1.09 5.07
C SER A 6 -7.21 2.55 5.27
N GLU A 7 -6.32 3.42 5.75
CA GLU A 7 -6.60 4.85 5.95
C GLU A 7 -6.42 5.69 4.68
N ILE A 8 -5.93 5.09 3.60
CA ILE A 8 -5.72 5.79 2.33
C ILE A 8 -7.08 6.08 1.70
N ASN A 9 -7.45 7.36 1.72
CA ASN A 9 -8.65 7.83 1.04
C ASN A 9 -8.36 8.06 -0.45
N LEU A 10 -9.24 7.52 -1.30
CA LEU A 10 -9.17 7.70 -2.73
C LEU A 10 -10.24 8.72 -3.17
N THR A 11 -9.88 9.58 -4.12
CA THR A 11 -10.81 10.52 -4.75
C THR A 11 -10.77 10.37 -6.26
N ASP A 12 -11.91 10.55 -6.91
CA ASP A 12 -11.98 10.64 -8.36
C ASP A 12 -11.45 11.98 -8.88
N ILE A 13 -11.53 12.19 -10.20
CA ILE A 13 -11.06 13.42 -10.86
C ILE A 13 -11.90 14.66 -10.50
N GLU A 14 -13.13 14.46 -10.04
CA GLU A 14 -14.04 15.53 -9.61
C GLU A 14 -13.91 15.81 -8.10
N GLY A 15 -13.10 15.04 -7.38
CA GLY A 15 -12.84 15.17 -5.95
C GLY A 15 -13.81 14.37 -5.06
N ASN A 16 -14.67 13.52 -5.64
CA ASN A 16 -15.58 12.69 -4.85
C ASN A 16 -14.82 11.51 -4.24
N SER A 17 -15.14 11.16 -2.99
CA SER A 17 -14.56 9.99 -2.33
C SER A 17 -14.98 8.69 -3.01
N ILE A 18 -14.00 7.85 -3.31
CA ILE A 18 -14.20 6.52 -3.89
C ILE A 18 -14.23 5.50 -2.74
N THR A 19 -15.36 4.84 -2.54
CA THR A 19 -15.57 3.88 -1.43
C THR A 19 -15.58 2.42 -1.86
N ASN A 20 -15.63 2.15 -3.17
CA ASN A 20 -15.71 0.80 -3.73
C ASN A 20 -14.33 0.14 -3.96
N ILE A 21 -13.23 0.84 -3.69
CA ILE A 21 -11.87 0.31 -3.84
C ILE A 21 -11.30 0.04 -2.45
N GLU A 22 -11.14 -1.24 -2.12
CA GLU A 22 -10.44 -1.67 -0.90
C GLU A 22 -8.92 -1.63 -1.11
N ILE A 23 -8.34 -0.45 -0.91
CA ILE A 23 -6.95 -0.16 -1.24
C ILE A 23 -5.95 -1.05 -0.48
N ASN A 24 -6.20 -1.30 0.80
CA ASN A 24 -5.38 -2.17 1.64
C ASN A 24 -5.34 -3.62 1.10
N LYS A 25 -6.45 -4.13 0.56
CA LYS A 25 -6.48 -5.46 -0.08
C LYS A 25 -5.63 -5.51 -1.33
N ASN A 26 -5.67 -4.45 -2.14
CA ASN A 26 -4.84 -4.35 -3.34
C ASN A 26 -3.35 -4.30 -2.98
N VAL A 27 -2.97 -3.46 -2.03
CA VAL A 27 -1.58 -3.35 -1.55
C VAL A 27 -1.11 -4.68 -0.96
N GLY A 28 -1.88 -5.28 -0.05
CA GLY A 28 -1.55 -6.58 0.56
C GLY A 28 -1.36 -7.68 -0.50
N ASN A 29 -2.25 -7.75 -1.49
CA ASN A 29 -2.12 -8.72 -2.58
C ASN A 29 -0.87 -8.50 -3.45
N ILE A 30 -0.53 -7.25 -3.76
CA ILE A 30 0.68 -6.94 -4.54
C ILE A 30 1.92 -7.41 -3.79
N ILE A 31 2.01 -7.12 -2.50
CA ILE A 31 3.14 -7.53 -1.67
C ILE A 31 3.18 -9.06 -1.58
N TYR A 32 2.06 -9.70 -1.24
CA TYR A 32 1.99 -11.16 -1.09
C TYR A 32 2.45 -11.93 -2.34
N LYS A 33 2.12 -11.42 -3.53
CA LYS A 33 2.46 -12.06 -4.81
C LYS A 33 3.90 -11.81 -5.26
N ASN A 34 4.46 -10.64 -4.95
CA ASN A 34 5.69 -10.14 -5.59
C ASN A 34 6.85 -9.93 -4.61
N ALA A 35 6.64 -10.08 -3.31
CA ALA A 35 7.68 -9.95 -2.31
C ALA A 35 8.85 -10.91 -2.59
N LYS A 36 10.07 -10.37 -2.61
CA LYS A 36 11.29 -11.18 -2.69
C LYS A 36 11.70 -11.65 -1.32
N ASN A 37 11.46 -10.83 -0.30
CA ASN A 37 11.72 -11.16 1.08
C ASN A 37 10.50 -11.85 1.73
N LEU A 38 10.72 -13.03 2.31
CA LEU A 38 9.66 -13.81 2.94
C LEU A 38 9.13 -13.16 4.23
N ASN A 39 9.90 -12.24 4.84
CA ASN A 39 9.44 -11.47 6.00
C ASN A 39 8.24 -10.55 5.69
N LEU A 40 8.03 -10.22 4.41
CA LEU A 40 6.91 -9.39 3.96
C LEU A 40 5.61 -10.18 3.83
N ILE A 41 5.65 -11.51 3.86
CA ILE A 41 4.44 -12.34 3.71
C ILE A 41 3.45 -12.13 4.87
N PRO A 42 3.85 -12.20 6.16
CA PRO A 42 2.95 -11.88 7.27
C PRO A 42 2.48 -10.42 7.23
N ILE A 43 3.37 -9.49 6.88
CA ILE A 43 3.04 -8.07 6.74
C ILE A 43 1.96 -7.88 5.67
N ALA A 44 2.08 -8.54 4.53
CA ALA A 44 1.11 -8.48 3.44
C ALA A 44 -0.28 -8.99 3.86
N GLN A 45 -0.32 -10.06 4.65
CA GLN A 45 -1.57 -10.62 5.19
C GLN A 45 -2.24 -9.66 6.17
N ASP A 46 -1.47 -9.01 7.05
CA ASP A 46 -2.00 -8.02 7.99
C ASP A 46 -2.48 -6.75 7.28
N ILE A 47 -1.74 -6.27 6.27
CA ILE A 47 -2.17 -5.17 5.40
C ILE A 47 -3.48 -5.54 4.67
N TYR A 48 -3.55 -6.74 4.10
CA TYR A 48 -4.76 -7.23 3.43
C TYR A 48 -5.96 -7.26 4.38
N ALA A 49 -5.74 -7.65 5.64
CA ALA A 49 -6.76 -7.65 6.68
C ALA A 49 -7.11 -6.24 7.21
N GLY A 50 -6.43 -5.19 6.74
CA GLY A 50 -6.67 -3.80 7.16
C GLY A 50 -6.12 -3.47 8.54
N LYS A 51 -5.13 -4.21 9.02
CA LYS A 51 -4.50 -3.98 10.32
C LYS A 51 -3.38 -2.94 10.22
N GLU A 52 -3.13 -2.28 11.35
CA GLU A 52 -1.89 -1.53 11.57
C GLU A 52 -0.70 -2.50 11.59
N VAL A 53 0.35 -2.18 10.84
CA VAL A 53 1.60 -2.96 10.79
C VAL A 53 2.80 -2.09 11.14
N ASN A 54 3.81 -2.71 11.74
CA ASN A 54 5.07 -2.03 12.04
C ASN A 54 6.10 -2.37 10.95
N LEU A 55 6.51 -1.37 10.19
CA LEU A 55 7.49 -1.52 9.11
C LEU A 55 8.85 -0.97 9.52
N SER A 56 9.91 -1.63 9.07
CA SER A 56 11.23 -1.00 9.01
C SER A 56 11.34 -0.11 7.77
N VAL A 57 12.37 0.74 7.71
CA VAL A 57 12.69 1.53 6.51
C VAL A 57 12.97 0.61 5.31
N ILE A 58 13.55 -0.57 5.56
CA ILE A 58 13.84 -1.55 4.52
C ILE A 58 12.54 -2.12 3.95
N ASP A 59 11.60 -2.53 4.82
CA ASP A 59 10.30 -3.05 4.39
C ASP A 59 9.53 -2.00 3.60
N LEU A 60 9.54 -0.74 4.07
CA LEU A 60 8.88 0.37 3.38
C LEU A 60 9.45 0.61 1.98
N ASN A 61 10.78 0.59 1.82
CA ASN A 61 11.44 0.77 0.53
C ASN A 61 11.14 -0.39 -0.43
N GLU A 62 11.09 -1.63 0.07
CA GLU A 62 10.71 -2.78 -0.74
C GLU A 62 9.26 -2.68 -1.20
N ILE A 63 8.33 -2.36 -0.29
CA ILE A 63 6.92 -2.12 -0.62
C ILE A 63 6.79 -0.99 -1.65
N LYS A 64 7.49 0.13 -1.46
CA LYS A 64 7.50 1.25 -2.41
C LYS A 64 7.97 0.80 -3.79
N SER A 65 9.02 -0.01 -3.86
CA SER A 65 9.52 -0.56 -5.13
C SER A 65 8.51 -1.47 -5.81
N LEU A 66 7.78 -2.29 -5.06
CA LEU A 66 6.73 -3.18 -5.60
C LEU A 66 5.56 -2.38 -6.15
N ILE A 67 5.16 -1.31 -5.46
CA ILE A 67 4.02 -0.45 -5.86
C ILE A 67 4.39 0.51 -7.01
N SER A 68 5.66 0.93 -7.12
CA SER A 68 6.09 1.90 -8.13
C SER A 68 5.93 1.38 -9.56
N SER A 69 6.06 0.08 -9.77
CA SER A 69 5.83 -0.53 -11.08
C SER A 69 4.33 -0.69 -11.33
N PRO A 70 3.84 -0.48 -12.57
CA PRO A 70 2.49 -0.88 -12.93
C PRO A 70 2.42 -2.40 -12.83
N VAL A 71 1.79 -2.87 -11.76
CA VAL A 71 1.54 -4.28 -11.47
C VAL A 71 0.04 -4.53 -11.47
N ASP A 72 -0.36 -5.76 -11.74
CA ASP A 72 -1.76 -6.14 -11.86
C ASP A 72 -2.57 -5.73 -10.62
N GLY A 73 -3.68 -5.02 -10.86
CA GLY A 73 -4.72 -4.75 -9.87
C GLY A 73 -4.83 -3.32 -9.35
N LEU A 74 -3.79 -2.48 -9.47
CA LEU A 74 -3.83 -1.11 -8.95
C LEU A 74 -3.80 -0.04 -10.05
N VAL A 75 -4.92 0.65 -10.22
CA VAL A 75 -5.07 1.77 -11.17
C VAL A 75 -4.19 2.96 -10.81
N ALA A 76 -3.86 3.79 -11.82
CA ALA A 76 -2.82 4.82 -11.70
C ALA A 76 -3.04 5.84 -10.56
N PHE A 77 -4.27 6.33 -10.36
CA PHE A 77 -4.57 7.29 -9.29
C PHE A 77 -4.47 6.65 -7.90
N ALA A 78 -4.95 5.41 -7.75
CA ALA A 78 -4.86 4.66 -6.50
C ALA A 78 -3.41 4.33 -6.16
N ARG A 79 -2.60 3.96 -7.17
CA ARG A 79 -1.16 3.78 -7.03
C ARG A 79 -0.46 5.06 -6.57
N LYS A 80 -0.80 6.21 -7.16
CA LYS A 80 -0.27 7.50 -6.73
C LYS A 80 -0.61 7.76 -5.26
N ALA A 81 -1.86 7.54 -4.84
CA ALA A 81 -2.26 7.74 -3.44
C ALA A 81 -1.46 6.86 -2.47
N VAL A 82 -1.17 5.61 -2.82
CA VAL A 82 -0.32 4.72 -2.00
C VAL A 82 1.12 5.22 -1.93
N LEU A 83 1.69 5.67 -3.05
CA LEU A 83 3.05 6.21 -3.07
C LEU A 83 3.16 7.51 -2.27
N ASP A 84 2.18 8.41 -2.41
CA ASP A 84 2.11 9.65 -1.63
C ASP A 84 2.00 9.36 -0.12
N TYR A 85 1.18 8.37 0.26
CA TYR A 85 1.06 7.91 1.65
C TYR A 85 2.39 7.40 2.20
N ILE A 86 3.06 6.50 1.46
CA ILE A 86 4.39 5.97 1.83
C ILE A 86 5.42 7.10 1.97
N ASP A 87 5.42 8.05 1.06
CA ASP A 87 6.37 9.18 1.05
C ASP A 87 6.12 10.18 2.17
N ASN A 88 4.89 10.29 2.67
CA ASN A 88 4.58 11.12 3.83
C ASN A 88 5.05 10.44 5.12
N ILE A 89 4.85 9.13 5.27
CA ILE A 89 5.34 8.37 6.44
C ILE A 89 6.88 8.39 6.49
N GLY A 90 7.56 8.27 5.35
CA GLY A 90 9.02 8.25 5.29
C GLY A 90 9.71 9.58 5.61
N LYS A 91 8.95 10.66 5.81
CA LYS A 91 9.47 12.00 6.19
C LYS A 91 9.36 12.29 7.69
N GLU A 92 8.60 11.47 8.43
CA GLU A 92 8.48 11.53 9.89
C GLU A 92 9.58 10.73 10.59
#